data_AF-A0A919EBS2-F1
#
_entry.id   AF-A0A919EBS2-F1
#
_cell.length_a   1.000
_cell.length_b   1.000
_cell.length_c   1.000
_cell.angle_alpha   90.00
_cell.angle_beta   90.00
_cell.angle_gamma   90.00
#
_symmetry.space_group_name_H-M   'P 1'
#
loop_
_entity.id
_entity.type
_entity.pdbx_description
1 polymer ?
#
loop_
_entity_poly.entity_id
_entity_poly.type
_entity_poly.pdbx_seq_one_letter_code
_entity_poly.pdbx_strand_id
1 'polypeptide(L)'
;MPGAGEPVEYPLLKGTDFPPVPQYVTLGQDGYLWVTTDNSRLVQVNRASPASQLPTGNDVPIPSAGIVPDPRALRTDGRKSVWIASPSYAEYPIIQYDIVNQKVLTQFTLDSEPLPQTLTRLMTYTETRDPRPVCIPTGSYSPNPCTP
;
A
#
# COMPACT_ATOMS: atom_id res chain seq x y z
N MET A 1 17.05 14.85 32.18
CA MET A 1 16.54 15.65 31.05
C MET A 1 15.19 16.22 31.47
N PRO A 2 15.00 17.54 31.60
CA PRO A 2 13.66 18.08 31.73
C PRO A 2 12.98 18.07 30.36
N GLY A 3 11.71 17.63 30.28
CA GLY A 3 10.79 18.11 29.23
C GLY A 3 10.48 17.24 28.02
N ALA A 4 10.15 15.96 28.19
CA ALA A 4 9.14 15.36 27.31
C ALA A 4 7.83 15.38 28.09
N GLY A 5 6.81 16.08 27.59
CA GLY A 5 5.48 16.02 28.18
C GLY A 5 4.94 14.59 28.15
N GLU A 6 3.92 14.32 28.96
CA GLU A 6 3.23 13.03 28.96
C GLU A 6 2.78 12.65 27.53
N PRO A 7 2.93 11.38 27.11
CA PRO A 7 2.42 10.94 25.83
C PRO A 7 0.91 11.17 25.77
N VAL A 8 0.45 11.85 24.72
CA VAL A 8 -0.98 12.11 24.48
C VAL A 8 -1.52 11.06 23.52
N GLU A 9 -2.55 10.33 23.95
CA GLU A 9 -3.24 9.35 23.13
C GLU A 9 -4.37 9.97 22.32
N TYR A 10 -4.53 9.51 21.08
CA TYR A 10 -5.60 9.91 20.17
C TYR A 10 -6.35 8.66 19.72
N PRO A 11 -7.41 8.24 20.44
CA PRO A 11 -8.17 7.06 20.08
C PRO A 11 -8.81 7.24 18.70
N LEU A 12 -8.80 6.17 17.90
CA LEU A 12 -9.44 6.19 16.59
C LEU A 12 -10.97 6.29 16.72
N LEU A 13 -11.55 7.16 15.90
CA LEU A 13 -12.98 7.42 15.78
C LEU A 13 -13.66 7.57 17.16
N LYS A 14 -13.07 8.42 18.02
CA LYS A 14 -13.53 8.70 19.38
C LYS A 14 -15.02 9.01 19.39
N GLY A 15 -15.78 8.32 20.25
CA GLY A 15 -17.22 8.54 20.43
C GLY A 15 -18.13 7.64 19.58
N THR A 16 -17.57 6.61 18.93
CA THR A 16 -18.36 5.53 18.33
C THR A 16 -18.64 4.42 19.35
N ASP A 17 -19.81 3.76 19.25
CA ASP A 17 -20.22 2.70 20.17
C ASP A 17 -19.27 1.49 20.16
N PHE A 18 -18.56 1.30 19.03
CA PHE A 18 -17.56 0.26 18.84
C PHE A 18 -16.30 0.89 18.23
N PRO A 19 -15.38 1.41 19.07
CA PRO A 19 -14.16 2.01 18.57
C PRO A 19 -13.32 0.94 17.87
N PRO A 20 -12.87 1.19 16.63
CA PRO A 20 -12.07 0.23 15.89
C PRO A 20 -10.69 0.04 16.52
N VAL A 21 -10.14 -1.17 16.47
CA VAL A 21 -8.75 -1.44 16.85
C VAL A 21 -7.85 -1.17 15.65
N PRO A 22 -6.88 -0.22 15.74
CA PRO A 22 -5.91 -0.01 14.68
C PRO A 22 -5.06 -1.26 14.47
N GLN A 23 -4.85 -1.63 13.21
CA GLN A 23 -4.04 -2.80 12.81
C GLN A 23 -2.73 -2.34 12.18
N TYR A 24 -2.82 -1.54 11.12
CA TYR A 24 -1.65 -1.05 10.38
C TYR A 24 -1.80 0.43 10.03
N VAL A 25 -0.67 1.11 9.86
CA VAL A 25 -0.64 2.54 9.49
C VAL A 25 0.42 2.79 8.43
N THR A 26 0.12 3.66 7.47
CA THR A 26 1.10 4.22 6.54
C THR A 26 0.93 5.73 6.42
N LEU A 27 1.98 6.40 5.94
CA LEU A 27 1.88 7.75 5.41
C LEU A 27 1.31 7.72 3.99
N GLY A 28 0.24 8.47 3.75
CA GLY A 28 -0.33 8.67 2.41
C GLY A 28 0.43 9.75 1.64
N GLN A 29 0.37 9.66 0.31
CA GLN A 29 0.91 10.70 -0.59
C GLN A 29 0.13 12.02 -0.53
N ASP A 30 -1.01 12.03 0.17
CA ASP A 30 -1.81 13.21 0.51
C ASP A 30 -1.34 13.91 1.79
N GLY A 31 -0.36 13.32 2.50
CA GLY A 31 0.20 13.87 3.72
C GLY A 31 -0.57 13.50 4.99
N TYR A 32 -1.63 12.70 4.88
CA TYR A 32 -2.37 12.13 6.00
C TYR A 32 -1.80 10.77 6.40
N LEU A 33 -2.11 10.32 7.63
CA LEU A 33 -1.92 8.92 7.98
C LEU A 33 -3.15 8.13 7.54
N TRP A 34 -2.92 6.93 7.03
CA TRP A 34 -3.95 6.00 6.61
C TRP A 34 -3.86 4.75 7.48
N VAL A 35 -4.91 4.47 8.23
CA VAL A 35 -4.93 3.43 9.27
C VAL A 35 -5.97 2.37 8.91
N THR A 36 -5.57 1.10 8.84
CA THR A 36 -6.52 -0.02 8.73
C THR A 36 -6.96 -0.46 10.11
N THR A 37 -8.18 -0.98 10.21
CA THR A 37 -8.76 -1.44 11.47
C THR A 37 -9.25 -2.88 11.40
N ASP A 38 -9.41 -3.49 12.57
CA ASP A 38 -9.94 -4.85 12.76
C ASP A 38 -11.37 -5.03 12.20
N ASN A 39 -12.17 -3.98 12.27
CA ASN A 39 -13.55 -3.95 11.78
C ASN A 39 -13.67 -3.32 10.38
N SER A 40 -12.62 -3.38 9.57
CA SER A 40 -12.66 -3.12 8.11
C SER A 40 -12.56 -1.69 7.64
N ARG A 41 -12.35 -0.75 8.55
CA ARG A 41 -12.32 0.66 8.18
C ARG A 41 -10.91 1.03 7.76
N LEU A 42 -10.87 1.88 6.74
CA LEU A 42 -9.71 2.70 6.47
C LEU A 42 -9.98 4.06 7.09
N VAL A 43 -9.08 4.58 7.91
CA VAL A 43 -9.25 5.87 8.58
C VAL A 43 -8.13 6.81 8.14
N GLN A 44 -8.53 7.94 7.58
CA GLN A 44 -7.64 9.06 7.30
C GLN A 44 -7.48 9.88 8.58
N VAL A 45 -6.24 10.14 9.00
CA VAL A 45 -5.92 10.92 10.21
C VAL A 45 -5.03 12.10 9.86
N ASN A 46 -5.44 13.31 10.25
CA ASN A 46 -4.65 14.51 10.06
C ASN A 46 -3.48 14.53 11.05
N ARG A 47 -2.24 14.51 10.56
CA ARG A 47 -1.03 14.53 11.42
C ARG A 47 -0.89 15.81 12.25
N ALA A 48 -1.33 16.94 11.71
CA ALA A 48 -1.30 18.23 12.41
C ALA A 48 -2.47 18.39 13.39
N SER A 49 -3.51 17.55 13.26
CA SER A 49 -4.67 17.53 14.15
C SER A 49 -5.19 16.10 14.30
N PRO A 50 -4.55 15.23 15.11
CA PRO A 50 -4.89 13.80 15.16
C PRO A 50 -6.30 13.49 15.67
N ALA A 51 -6.98 14.47 16.26
CA ALA A 51 -8.40 14.40 16.61
C ALA A 51 -9.32 14.54 15.37
N SER A 52 -8.83 15.12 14.27
CA SER A 52 -9.52 15.20 12.99
C SER A 52 -9.27 13.93 12.19
N GLN A 53 -10.28 13.06 12.18
CA GLN A 53 -10.24 11.74 11.57
C GLN A 53 -11.45 11.54 10.68
N LEU A 54 -11.24 10.92 9.53
CA LEU A 54 -12.30 10.63 8.57
C LEU A 54 -12.30 9.12 8.27
N PRO A 55 -13.36 8.38 8.63
CA PRO A 55 -13.51 7.01 8.15
C PRO A 55 -13.76 7.01 6.64
N THR A 56 -13.19 6.04 5.95
CA THR A 56 -13.24 5.87 4.49
C THR A 56 -13.56 4.42 4.11
N GLY A 57 -14.30 4.28 3.01
CA GLY A 57 -14.43 3.08 2.18
C GLY A 57 -15.20 1.88 2.73
N ASN A 58 -16.32 1.53 2.06
CA ASN A 58 -16.93 0.19 2.12
C ASN A 58 -16.21 -0.83 1.22
N ASP A 59 -15.40 -0.36 0.27
CA ASP A 59 -14.76 -1.19 -0.77
C ASP A 59 -13.37 -1.68 -0.36
N VAL A 60 -12.96 -1.43 0.88
CA VAL A 60 -11.73 -1.95 1.46
C VAL A 60 -12.01 -3.36 2.01
N PRO A 61 -11.26 -4.39 1.59
CA PRO A 61 -11.51 -5.75 2.02
C PRO A 61 -11.43 -5.95 3.54
N ILE A 62 -12.25 -6.88 4.02
CA ILE A 62 -12.41 -7.23 5.42
C ILE A 62 -11.82 -8.62 5.67
N PRO A 63 -10.89 -8.80 6.61
CA PRO A 63 -10.15 -7.78 7.36
C PRO A 63 -8.99 -7.22 6.52
N SER A 64 -8.52 -6.00 6.81
CA SER A 64 -7.35 -5.42 6.14
C SER A 64 -6.09 -5.55 7.01
N ALA A 65 -5.19 -6.47 6.65
CA ALA A 65 -3.99 -6.80 7.43
C ALA A 65 -2.68 -6.23 6.86
N GLY A 66 -2.72 -5.24 5.99
CA GLY A 66 -1.49 -4.55 5.62
C GLY A 66 -1.77 -3.31 4.81
N ILE A 67 -0.94 -2.29 4.98
CA ILE A 67 -1.02 -1.07 4.18
C ILE A 67 0.37 -0.49 3.95
N VAL A 68 0.69 -0.17 2.69
CA VAL A 68 1.95 0.49 2.30
C VAL A 68 1.67 1.61 1.31
N PRO A 69 2.52 2.66 1.28
CA PRO A 69 2.33 3.73 0.30
C PRO A 69 2.64 3.20 -1.10
N ASP A 70 1.95 3.71 -2.12
CA ASP A 70 2.39 3.48 -3.50
C ASP A 70 3.79 4.11 -3.69
N PRO A 71 4.80 3.34 -4.14
CA PRO A 71 6.16 3.85 -4.31
C PRO A 71 6.25 4.88 -5.45
N ARG A 72 5.25 4.96 -6.32
CA ARG A 72 5.17 5.93 -7.42
C ARG A 72 4.67 7.27 -6.86
N ALA A 73 5.49 7.95 -6.06
CA ALA A 73 5.18 9.23 -5.43
C ALA A 73 4.79 10.35 -6.42
N LEU A 74 5.17 10.21 -7.69
CA LEU A 74 4.96 11.19 -8.75
C LEU A 74 4.33 10.54 -9.97
N ARG A 75 3.18 9.88 -9.79
CA ARG A 75 2.41 9.42 -10.96
C ARG A 75 2.07 10.63 -11.83
N THR A 76 2.32 10.54 -13.13
CA THR A 76 2.00 11.60 -14.10
C THR A 76 0.50 11.88 -14.20
N ASP A 77 -0.34 10.94 -13.75
CA ASP A 77 -1.79 11.08 -13.66
C ASP A 77 -2.27 11.80 -12.37
N GLY A 78 -1.36 12.21 -11.49
CA GLY A 78 -1.66 12.90 -10.23
C GLY A 78 -2.39 12.05 -9.18
N ARG A 79 -2.61 10.75 -9.45
CA ARG A 79 -3.32 9.88 -8.51
C ARG A 79 -2.46 9.60 -7.30
N LYS A 80 -3.14 9.49 -6.16
CA LYS A 80 -2.53 9.12 -4.89
C LYS A 80 -3.14 7.83 -4.42
N SER A 81 -2.31 6.86 -4.06
CA SER A 81 -2.80 5.54 -3.67
C SER A 81 -1.97 4.87 -2.61
N VAL A 82 -2.61 3.91 -1.95
CA VAL A 82 -1.98 2.93 -1.04
C VAL A 82 -2.24 1.53 -1.57
N TRP A 83 -1.41 0.59 -1.14
CA TRP A 83 -1.59 -0.83 -1.39
C TRP A 83 -2.02 -1.50 -0.10
N ILE A 84 -3.09 -2.29 -0.16
CA ILE A 84 -3.67 -2.98 0.98
C ILE A 84 -3.62 -4.49 0.75
N ALA A 85 -3.24 -5.23 1.79
CA ALA A 85 -3.38 -6.68 1.84
C ALA A 85 -4.49 -7.09 2.80
N SER A 86 -5.21 -8.13 2.43
CA SER A 86 -6.36 -8.67 3.14
C SER A 86 -6.23 -10.19 3.24
N PRO A 87 -6.14 -10.76 4.45
CA PRO A 87 -6.03 -12.19 4.64
C PRO A 87 -7.40 -12.89 4.67
N SER A 88 -8.47 -12.28 4.15
CA SER A 88 -9.74 -12.99 4.00
C SER A 88 -9.76 -13.85 2.74
N TYR A 89 -10.79 -14.70 2.65
CA TYR A 89 -11.30 -15.28 1.40
C TYR A 89 -11.81 -14.21 0.40
N ALA A 90 -11.40 -12.95 0.53
CA ALA A 90 -11.66 -11.97 -0.49
C ALA A 90 -11.07 -12.49 -1.79
N GLU A 91 -11.89 -12.46 -2.84
CA GLU A 91 -11.48 -12.81 -4.20
C GLU A 91 -10.21 -12.03 -4.62
N TYR A 92 -10.02 -10.83 -4.03
CA TYR A 92 -8.94 -9.91 -4.32
C TYR A 92 -8.15 -9.55 -3.05
N PRO A 93 -7.22 -10.42 -2.61
CA PRO A 93 -6.52 -10.25 -1.34
C PRO A 93 -5.45 -9.15 -1.35
N ILE A 94 -5.09 -8.60 -2.52
CA ILE A 94 -4.23 -7.42 -2.65
C ILE A 94 -4.92 -6.39 -3.55
N ILE A 95 -5.08 -5.16 -3.03
CA ILE A 95 -5.72 -4.07 -3.77
C ILE A 95 -4.85 -2.81 -3.79
N GLN A 96 -4.95 -2.05 -4.87
CA GLN A 96 -4.51 -0.67 -4.95
C GLN A 96 -5.73 0.24 -4.71
N TYR A 97 -5.66 1.11 -3.72
CA TYR A 97 -6.76 1.99 -3.32
C TYR A 97 -6.41 3.47 -3.57
N ASP A 98 -7.27 4.18 -4.29
CA ASP A 98 -7.18 5.63 -4.50
C ASP A 98 -7.63 6.34 -3.23
N ILE A 99 -6.68 6.98 -2.56
CA ILE A 99 -6.92 7.64 -1.28
C ILE A 99 -7.60 9.01 -1.41
N VAL A 100 -7.61 9.59 -2.61
CA VAL A 100 -8.27 10.88 -2.87
C VAL A 100 -9.72 10.66 -3.27
N ASN A 101 -9.94 9.74 -4.21
CA ASN A 101 -11.28 9.43 -4.73
C ASN A 101 -11.98 8.30 -3.98
N GLN A 102 -11.34 7.71 -2.98
CA GLN A 102 -11.87 6.65 -2.11
C GLN A 102 -12.41 5.44 -2.87
N LYS A 103 -11.65 4.93 -3.86
CA LYS A 103 -12.08 3.81 -4.70
C LYS A 103 -10.96 2.82 -4.97
N VAL A 104 -11.32 1.56 -5.19
CA VAL A 104 -10.38 0.54 -5.64
C VAL A 104 -9.96 0.82 -7.09
N LEU A 105 -8.65 0.77 -7.37
CA LEU A 105 -8.06 0.99 -8.69
C LEU A 105 -7.68 -0.30 -9.38
N THR A 106 -7.11 -1.23 -8.63
CA THR A 106 -6.60 -2.50 -9.16
C THR A 106 -6.69 -3.55 -8.08
N GLN A 107 -6.92 -4.78 -8.50
CA GLN A 107 -7.13 -5.94 -7.67
C GLN A 107 -6.26 -7.07 -8.22
N PHE A 108 -5.61 -7.81 -7.33
CA PHE A 108 -4.82 -8.98 -7.67
C PHE A 108 -5.44 -10.19 -7.01
N THR A 109 -5.72 -11.21 -7.82
CA THR A 109 -5.96 -12.57 -7.35
C THR A 109 -4.61 -13.22 -7.09
N LEU A 110 -4.60 -14.15 -6.15
CA LEU A 110 -3.45 -15.00 -5.89
C LEU A 110 -3.93 -16.45 -6.01
N ASP A 111 -3.13 -17.31 -6.63
CA ASP A 111 -3.46 -18.72 -6.78
C ASP A 111 -3.44 -19.43 -5.42
N SER A 112 -4.35 -20.38 -5.19
CA SER A 112 -4.46 -21.23 -3.98
C SER A 112 -4.64 -20.49 -2.65
N GLU A 113 -5.89 -20.29 -2.20
CA GLU A 113 -6.33 -19.72 -0.89
C GLU A 113 -5.26 -18.99 -0.04
N PRO A 114 -4.59 -17.96 -0.55
CA PRO A 114 -3.50 -17.35 0.17
C PRO A 114 -4.06 -16.24 1.05
N LEU A 115 -3.57 -16.19 2.29
CA LEU A 115 -4.01 -15.23 3.29
C LEU A 115 -2.88 -14.21 3.52
N PRO A 116 -2.68 -13.21 2.63
CA PRO A 116 -1.60 -12.25 2.82
C PRO A 116 -1.85 -11.41 4.07
N GLN A 117 -0.97 -11.58 5.05
CA GLN A 117 -1.06 -10.96 6.37
C GLN A 117 -0.30 -9.64 6.47
N THR A 118 0.52 -9.28 5.47
CA THR A 118 1.33 -8.06 5.52
C THR A 118 1.82 -7.66 4.13
N LEU A 119 2.06 -6.37 3.94
CA LEU A 119 2.85 -5.82 2.85
C LEU A 119 4.03 -5.07 3.47
N THR A 120 5.25 -5.45 3.12
CA THR A 120 6.44 -4.81 3.70
C THR A 120 6.97 -3.69 2.80
N ARG A 121 6.96 -3.91 1.48
CA ARG A 121 7.46 -2.94 0.51
C ARG A 121 6.95 -3.28 -0.89
N LEU A 122 6.60 -2.27 -1.66
CA LEU A 122 6.40 -2.41 -3.09
C LEU A 122 7.67 -1.94 -3.83
N MET A 123 8.18 -2.75 -4.75
CA MET A 123 9.37 -2.42 -5.55
C MET A 123 8.94 -1.98 -6.95
N THR A 124 9.47 -0.86 -7.42
CA THR A 124 9.36 -0.47 -8.83
C THR A 124 10.60 -0.98 -9.56
N TYR A 125 10.43 -1.93 -10.47
CA TYR A 125 11.50 -2.31 -11.37
C TYR A 125 11.47 -1.39 -12.58
N THR A 126 12.41 -0.45 -12.67
CA THR A 126 12.75 0.16 -13.95
C THR A 126 13.62 -0.84 -14.68
N GLU A 127 13.02 -1.55 -15.62
CA GLU A 127 13.79 -2.29 -16.62
C GLU A 127 14.56 -1.25 -17.43
N THR A 128 15.83 -1.00 -17.07
CA THR A 128 16.77 -0.43 -18.02
C THR A 128 16.88 -1.45 -19.13
N ARG A 129 16.11 -1.27 -20.20
CA ARG A 129 16.42 -1.86 -21.48
C ARG A 129 17.82 -1.37 -21.84
N ASP A 130 18.83 -2.16 -21.51
CA ASP A 130 20.12 -2.03 -22.18
C ASP A 130 19.81 -2.31 -23.65
N PRO A 131 19.98 -1.34 -24.57
CA PRO A 131 19.75 -1.58 -26.00
C PRO A 131 20.81 -2.52 -26.60
N ARG A 132 21.79 -2.96 -25.83
CA ARG A 132 22.76 -3.96 -26.26
C ARG A 132 22.04 -5.30 -26.47
N PRO A 133 22.18 -5.93 -27.64
CA PRO A 133 21.72 -7.30 -27.82
C PRO A 133 22.36 -8.19 -26.76
N VAL A 134 21.55 -8.87 -25.97
CA VAL A 134 22.00 -9.93 -25.07
C VAL A 134 22.54 -11.04 -25.95
N CYS A 135 23.87 -11.15 -26.04
CA CYS A 135 24.51 -12.30 -26.64
C CYS A 135 24.20 -13.51 -25.76
N ILE A 136 23.22 -14.32 -26.14
CA ILE A 136 23.00 -15.63 -25.55
C ILE A 136 24.14 -16.51 -26.09
N PRO A 137 25.05 -17.03 -25.26
CA PRO A 137 26.03 -18.00 -25.72
C PRO A 137 25.28 -19.30 -26.04
N THR A 138 24.90 -19.49 -27.29
CA THR A 138 24.58 -20.83 -27.79
C THR A 138 25.89 -21.60 -27.79
N GLY A 139 25.97 -22.63 -26.95
CA GLY A 139 27.13 -23.50 -26.85
C GLY A 139 27.34 -24.27 -28.16
N SER A 140 28.03 -23.66 -29.11
CA SER A 140 28.72 -24.32 -30.21
C SER A 140 29.58 -23.28 -30.94
N TYR A 141 30.89 -23.51 -30.92
CA TYR A 141 31.92 -22.76 -31.63
C TYR A 141 31.50 -22.39 -33.06
N SER A 142 31.33 -21.10 -33.35
CA SER A 142 31.51 -20.55 -34.70
C SER A 142 31.85 -19.06 -34.60
N PRO A 143 32.91 -18.58 -35.28
CA PRO A 143 33.37 -17.20 -35.16
C PRO A 143 32.66 -16.34 -36.19
N ASN A 144 31.78 -15.43 -35.76
CA ASN A 144 31.65 -14.14 -36.42
C ASN A 144 31.19 -13.12 -35.37
N PRO A 145 32.05 -12.15 -35.01
CA PRO A 145 31.71 -11.15 -34.00
C PRO A 145 30.78 -10.12 -34.62
N CYS A 146 29.78 -9.73 -33.83
CA CYS A 146 28.91 -8.58 -34.08
C CYS A 146 29.77 -7.35 -34.42
N THR A 147 29.53 -6.73 -35.59
CA THR A 147 29.98 -5.37 -35.89
C THR A 147 28.85 -4.36 -35.61
N PRO A 148 29.19 -3.11 -35.23
CA PRO A 148 28.26 -2.11 -34.72
C PRO A 148 27.16 -1.69 -35.71
#